data_AF-A0A3E2EME1-F1
#
_entry.id   AF-A0A3E2EME1-F1
#
_cell.length_a   1.000
_cell.length_b   1.000
_cell.length_c   1.000
_cell.angle_alpha   90.00
_cell.angle_beta   90.00
_cell.angle_gamma   90.00
#
_symmetry.space_group_name_H-M   'P 1'
#
loop_
_entity.id
_entity.type
_entity.pdbx_description
1 polymer ?
#
loop_
_entity_poly.entity_id
_entity_poly.type
_entity_poly.pdbx_seq_one_letter_code
_entity_poly.pdbx_strand_id
1 'polypeptide(L)'
;MADCKCNEQDPHAQNEHVADFTAVGFSQKTPAPVPVDLKQQGVLALKLSVCVGASYNPANNQICFTIPIYGDFCVSSPIPIPIGGQLKVCAETCGSFIPTGLKATIYLNGSVLFSVVLFGAC
;
A
#
# COMPACT_ATOMS: atom_id res chain seq x y z
N MET A 1 4.33 16.31 47.47
CA MET A 1 4.12 15.54 46.22
C MET A 1 2.76 14.89 46.32
N ALA A 2 1.90 15.01 45.32
CA ALA A 2 0.49 14.58 45.42
C ALA A 2 0.37 13.04 45.36
N ASP A 3 -0.17 12.46 46.43
CA ASP A 3 -0.60 11.08 46.53
C ASP A 3 -1.78 10.80 45.57
N CYS A 4 -1.53 10.07 44.48
CA CYS A 4 -2.60 9.43 43.73
C CYS A 4 -2.95 8.09 44.40
N LYS A 5 -4.06 8.08 45.15
CA LYS A 5 -4.68 6.88 45.69
C LYS A 5 -5.26 6.02 44.56
N CYS A 6 -4.77 4.80 44.38
CA CYS A 6 -5.51 3.76 43.68
C CYS A 6 -6.65 3.31 44.60
N ASN A 7 -7.90 3.49 44.14
CA ASN A 7 -9.07 3.01 44.85
C ASN A 7 -9.24 1.52 44.56
N GLU A 8 -9.28 0.70 45.61
CA GLU A 8 -9.59 -0.72 45.55
C GLU A 8 -11.05 -0.97 45.15
N GLN A 9 -11.21 -1.88 44.18
CA GLN A 9 -12.26 -2.90 44.07
C GLN A 9 -13.73 -2.48 44.10
N ASP A 10 -14.33 -2.42 42.91
CA ASP A 10 -15.76 -2.64 42.67
C ASP A 10 -15.93 -4.04 42.02
N PRO A 11 -16.85 -4.94 42.49
CA PRO A 11 -16.84 -6.36 42.10
C PRO A 11 -17.53 -6.70 40.76
N HIS A 12 -17.90 -5.72 39.94
CA HIS A 12 -18.64 -5.96 38.70
C HIS A 12 -18.20 -5.01 37.56
N ALA A 13 -16.97 -5.18 37.08
CA ALA A 13 -16.57 -4.67 35.78
C ALA A 13 -15.67 -5.72 35.12
N GLN A 14 -16.12 -6.25 33.99
CA GLN A 14 -15.45 -7.34 33.28
C GLN A 14 -14.11 -6.84 32.76
N ASN A 15 -13.08 -7.42 33.36
CA ASN A 15 -11.66 -7.12 33.23
C ASN A 15 -11.21 -7.41 31.79
N GLU A 16 -11.11 -6.39 30.93
CA GLU A 16 -10.39 -6.48 29.65
C GLU A 16 -8.92 -6.73 29.97
N HIS A 17 -8.53 -7.99 29.90
CA HIS A 17 -7.18 -8.48 30.12
C HIS A 17 -6.25 -7.88 29.06
N VAL A 18 -5.48 -6.84 29.43
CA VAL A 18 -4.34 -6.39 28.64
C VAL A 18 -3.44 -7.60 28.42
N ALA A 19 -3.22 -7.96 27.16
CA ALA A 19 -2.50 -9.18 26.81
C ALA A 19 -1.07 -9.14 27.38
N ASP A 20 -0.69 -10.20 28.08
CA ASP A 20 0.68 -10.38 28.55
C ASP A 20 1.58 -10.79 27.37
N PHE A 21 2.25 -9.81 26.77
CA PHE A 21 3.16 -9.99 25.64
C PHE A 21 4.50 -10.65 26.03
N THR A 22 4.72 -10.99 27.31
CA THR A 22 5.89 -11.76 27.75
C THR A 22 5.68 -13.27 27.61
N ALA A 23 4.42 -13.72 27.56
CA ALA A 23 4.05 -15.12 27.35
C ALA A 23 3.90 -15.50 25.86
N VAL A 24 3.58 -14.53 25.00
CA VAL A 24 3.38 -14.74 23.55
C VAL A 24 4.31 -13.83 22.77
N GLY A 25 5.54 -14.29 22.48
CA GLY A 25 6.50 -13.53 21.67
C GLY A 25 5.89 -13.05 20.34
N PHE A 26 6.41 -11.94 19.80
CA PHE A 26 5.91 -11.28 18.58
C PHE A 26 6.12 -12.10 17.30
N SER A 27 5.50 -13.27 17.20
CA SER A 27 5.27 -13.90 15.90
C SER A 27 4.16 -13.13 15.22
N GLN A 28 4.53 -12.06 14.53
CA GLN A 28 3.70 -11.49 13.47
C GLN A 28 3.52 -12.59 12.41
N LYS A 29 2.41 -13.32 12.52
CA LYS A 29 1.93 -14.14 11.41
C LYS A 29 1.51 -13.15 10.33
N THR A 30 2.43 -12.87 9.40
CA THR A 30 2.11 -12.19 8.15
C THR A 30 0.87 -12.87 7.59
N PRO A 31 -0.26 -12.15 7.45
CA PRO A 31 -1.43 -12.73 6.80
C PRO A 31 -0.96 -13.27 5.45
N ALA A 32 -1.15 -14.56 5.22
CA ALA A 32 -0.91 -15.13 3.90
C ALA A 32 -1.74 -14.31 2.90
N PRO A 33 -1.18 -13.95 1.72
CA PRO A 33 -1.94 -13.23 0.72
C PRO A 33 -3.21 -14.04 0.41
N VAL A 34 -4.35 -13.50 0.81
CA VAL A 34 -5.66 -14.09 0.49
C VAL A 34 -5.81 -14.00 -1.03
N PRO A 35 -5.90 -15.13 -1.75
CA PRO A 35 -6.18 -15.08 -3.17
C PRO A 35 -7.57 -14.48 -3.36
N VAL A 36 -7.62 -13.28 -3.93
CA VAL A 36 -8.87 -12.62 -4.27
C VAL A 36 -9.47 -13.41 -5.44
N ASP A 37 -10.57 -14.13 -5.19
CA ASP A 37 -11.32 -14.80 -6.24
C ASP A 37 -12.11 -13.75 -7.04
N LEU A 38 -11.46 -13.24 -8.09
CA LEU A 38 -11.99 -12.23 -8.98
C LEU A 38 -13.26 -12.71 -9.72
N LYS A 39 -13.50 -14.03 -9.82
CA LYS A 39 -14.70 -14.55 -10.49
C LYS A 39 -15.97 -14.35 -9.66
N GLN A 40 -15.90 -14.42 -8.33
CA GLN A 40 -17.07 -14.22 -7.46
C GLN A 40 -17.55 -12.76 -7.38
N GLN A 41 -16.74 -11.79 -7.83
CA GLN A 41 -17.08 -10.35 -7.77
C GLN A 41 -17.83 -9.84 -9.01
N GLY A 42 -18.21 -10.71 -9.96
CA GLY A 42 -18.94 -10.31 -11.16
C GLY A 42 -18.14 -9.38 -12.09
N VAL A 43 -16.82 -9.33 -11.95
CA VAL A 43 -15.94 -8.51 -12.80
C VAL A 43 -15.65 -9.24 -14.11
N LEU A 44 -16.57 -9.14 -15.08
CA LEU A 44 -16.30 -9.55 -16.45
C LEU A 44 -15.25 -8.65 -17.15
N ALA A 45 -14.79 -7.59 -16.48
CA ALA A 45 -13.75 -6.68 -16.91
C ALA A 45 -12.59 -6.71 -15.90
N LEU A 46 -11.39 -7.02 -16.37
CA LEU A 46 -10.15 -7.06 -15.56
C LEU A 46 -9.73 -5.63 -15.17
N LYS A 47 -10.52 -4.99 -14.30
CA LYS A 47 -10.21 -3.68 -13.72
C LYS A 47 -9.30 -3.90 -12.51
N LEU A 48 -8.00 -3.78 -12.74
CA LEU A 48 -6.97 -3.96 -11.72
C LEU A 48 -6.53 -2.59 -11.25
N SER A 49 -6.69 -2.32 -9.96
CA SER A 49 -6.17 -1.13 -9.28
C SER A 49 -5.28 -1.59 -8.12
N VAL A 50 -3.98 -1.31 -8.19
CA VAL A 50 -3.00 -1.74 -7.18
C VAL A 50 -2.06 -0.59 -6.82
N CYS A 51 -1.66 -0.50 -5.55
CA CYS A 51 -0.65 0.46 -5.13
C CYS A 51 0.57 -0.26 -4.57
N VAL A 52 1.75 0.12 -5.05
CA VAL A 52 3.03 -0.47 -4.69
C VAL A 52 4.01 0.60 -4.22
N GLY A 53 4.99 0.19 -3.41
CA GLY A 53 6.12 1.05 -3.10
C GLY A 53 7.02 1.21 -4.31
N ALA A 54 7.64 2.37 -4.46
CA ALA A 54 8.61 2.63 -5.52
C ALA A 54 9.96 3.04 -4.94
N SER A 55 11.02 2.72 -5.69
CA SER A 55 12.39 3.15 -5.42
C SER A 55 12.77 4.28 -6.37
N TYR A 56 13.64 5.18 -5.92
CA TYR A 56 14.15 6.28 -6.75
C TYR A 56 15.65 6.12 -6.94
N ASN A 57 16.08 6.15 -8.19
CA ASN A 57 17.48 6.18 -8.58
C ASN A 57 17.90 7.63 -8.90
N PRO A 58 18.67 8.30 -8.02
CA PRO A 58 19.10 9.68 -8.23
C PRO A 58 20.15 9.85 -9.34
N ALA A 59 20.83 8.79 -9.80
CA ALA A 59 21.82 8.90 -10.87
C ALA A 59 21.16 9.14 -12.25
N ASN A 60 19.98 8.53 -12.46
CA ASN A 60 19.26 8.58 -13.73
C ASN A 60 17.90 9.31 -13.61
N ASN A 61 17.56 9.84 -12.45
CA ASN A 61 16.25 10.40 -12.11
C ASN A 61 15.08 9.48 -12.48
N GLN A 62 15.19 8.19 -12.14
CA GLN A 62 14.20 7.17 -12.47
C GLN A 62 13.51 6.64 -11.22
N ILE A 63 12.20 6.47 -11.31
CA ILE A 63 11.35 5.83 -10.31
C ILE A 63 11.06 4.42 -10.81
N CYS A 64 11.59 3.42 -10.11
CA CYS A 64 11.40 2.01 -10.45
C CYS A 64 10.47 1.33 -9.44
N PHE A 65 9.50 0.59 -9.94
CA PHE A 65 8.50 -0.11 -9.14
C PHE A 65 8.06 -1.41 -9.83
N THR A 66 7.64 -2.37 -9.02
CA THR A 66 7.16 -3.67 -9.50
C THR A 66 5.66 -3.73 -9.35
N ILE A 67 4.94 -3.90 -10.46
CA ILE A 67 3.50 -4.17 -10.44
C ILE A 67 3.32 -5.69 -10.47
N PRO A 68 2.61 -6.28 -9.50
CA PRO A 68 2.24 -7.69 -9.56
C PRO A 68 1.56 -8.00 -10.90
N ILE A 69 1.91 -9.14 -11.52
CA ILE A 69 1.40 -9.58 -12.84
C ILE A 69 2.07 -8.88 -14.03
N TYR A 70 2.33 -7.57 -13.97
CA TYR A 70 2.87 -6.80 -15.10
C TYR A 70 4.41 -6.66 -15.11
N GLY A 71 5.07 -6.89 -13.97
CA GLY A 71 6.52 -6.86 -13.85
C GLY A 71 7.08 -5.50 -13.40
N ASP A 72 8.36 -5.30 -13.67
CA ASP A 72 9.11 -4.12 -13.26
C ASP A 72 9.00 -2.99 -14.29
N PHE A 73 8.70 -1.79 -13.81
CA PHE A 73 8.64 -0.58 -14.62
C PHE A 73 9.56 0.48 -14.02
N CYS A 74 10.26 1.19 -14.89
CA CYS A 74 11.04 2.37 -14.53
C CYS A 74 10.56 3.56 -15.35
N VAL A 75 10.14 4.63 -14.68
CA VAL A 75 9.68 5.87 -15.30
C VAL A 75 10.60 7.01 -14.90
N SER A 76 10.92 7.91 -15.83
CA SER A 76 11.72 9.09 -15.50
C SER A 76 10.87 10.11 -14.75
N SER A 77 11.37 10.62 -13.63
CA SER A 77 10.71 11.67 -12.88
C SER A 77 11.01 13.02 -13.52
N PRO A 78 10.00 13.85 -13.82
CA PRO A 78 10.22 15.20 -14.35
C PRO A 78 10.89 16.14 -13.33
N ILE A 79 10.82 15.78 -12.04
CA ILE A 79 11.41 16.53 -10.94
C ILE A 79 12.30 15.63 -10.06
N PRO A 80 13.42 16.14 -9.54
CA PRO A 80 14.24 15.40 -8.59
C PRO A 80 13.48 15.21 -7.27
N ILE A 81 13.43 13.98 -6.78
CA ILE A 81 12.75 13.66 -5.52
C ILE A 81 13.73 13.83 -4.35
N PRO A 82 13.38 14.58 -3.30
CA PRO A 82 14.25 14.76 -2.14
C PRO A 82 14.48 13.44 -1.40
N ILE A 83 15.68 13.30 -0.85
CA ILE A 83 16.10 12.11 -0.10
C ILE A 83 15.18 11.96 1.12
N GLY A 84 14.53 10.81 1.26
CA GLY A 84 13.59 10.51 2.36
C GLY A 84 12.10 10.71 2.03
N GLY A 85 11.76 11.09 0.80
CA GLY A 85 10.36 11.13 0.35
C GLY A 85 9.73 9.73 0.26
N GLN A 86 8.51 9.57 0.77
CA GLN A 86 7.76 8.32 0.62
C GLN A 86 7.13 8.25 -0.77
N LEU A 87 7.60 7.33 -1.60
CA LEU A 87 7.08 7.11 -2.95
C LEU A 87 6.10 5.94 -2.97
N LYS A 88 4.91 6.23 -3.48
CA LYS A 88 3.85 5.25 -3.71
C LYS A 88 3.36 5.37 -5.13
N VAL A 89 3.23 4.26 -5.83
CA VAL A 89 2.74 4.24 -7.21
C VAL A 89 1.47 3.42 -7.24
N CYS A 90 0.38 4.03 -7.68
CA CYS A 90 -0.89 3.33 -7.90
C CYS A 90 -1.10 3.14 -9.39
N ALA A 91 -1.23 1.90 -9.82
CA ALA A 91 -1.49 1.52 -11.20
C ALA A 91 -2.92 1.04 -11.36
N GLU A 92 -3.58 1.49 -12.42
CA GLU A 92 -4.96 1.18 -12.75
C GLU A 92 -5.09 0.83 -14.22
N THR A 93 -5.77 -0.28 -14.53
CA THR A 93 -6.07 -0.62 -15.91
C THR A 93 -7.17 0.28 -16.48
N CYS A 94 -6.98 0.71 -17.72
CA CYS A 94 -7.95 1.51 -18.47
C CYS A 94 -8.64 0.63 -19.50
N GLY A 95 -9.93 0.86 -19.75
CA GLY A 95 -10.73 0.12 -20.72
C GLY A 95 -12.13 -0.17 -20.20
N SER A 96 -13.05 -0.51 -21.09
CA SER A 96 -14.46 -0.79 -20.73
C SER A 96 -14.70 -2.26 -20.40
N PHE A 97 -14.10 -3.18 -21.17
CA PHE A 97 -14.26 -4.63 -21.02
C PHE A 97 -12.91 -5.37 -21.03
N ILE A 98 -12.09 -5.09 -22.04
CA ILE A 98 -10.70 -5.54 -22.13
C ILE A 98 -9.82 -4.36 -21.71
N PRO A 99 -8.87 -4.52 -20.77
CA PRO A 99 -7.94 -3.45 -20.43
C PRO A 99 -7.11 -3.10 -21.66
N THR A 100 -7.31 -1.90 -22.19
CA THR A 100 -6.61 -1.35 -23.35
C THR A 100 -5.28 -0.72 -22.98
N GLY A 101 -5.06 -0.46 -21.69
CA GLY A 101 -3.82 0.10 -21.18
C GLY A 101 -3.72 0.07 -19.67
N LEU A 102 -2.58 0.53 -19.15
CA LEU A 102 -2.29 0.65 -17.73
C LEU A 102 -1.75 2.04 -17.44
N LYS A 103 -2.43 2.76 -16.56
CA LYS A 103 -2.02 4.07 -16.08
C LYS A 103 -1.42 3.95 -14.70
N ALA A 104 -0.23 4.48 -14.50
CA ALA A 104 0.41 4.60 -13.19
C ALA A 104 0.35 6.06 -12.72
N THR A 105 -0.02 6.24 -11.45
CA THR A 105 -0.03 7.53 -10.77
C THR A 105 0.99 7.49 -9.65
N ILE A 106 1.96 8.39 -9.70
CA ILE A 106 3.04 8.47 -8.73
C ILE A 106 2.63 9.47 -7.65
N TYR A 107 2.77 9.06 -6.40
CA TYR A 107 2.51 9.86 -5.21
C TYR A 107 3.81 10.05 -4.42
N LEU A 108 4.03 11.25 -3.93
CA LEU A 108 5.10 11.61 -3.00
C LEU A 108 4.47 12.17 -1.73
N ASN A 109 4.75 11.53 -0.59
CA ASN A 109 4.19 11.91 0.72
C ASN A 109 2.64 12.03 0.68
N GLY A 110 1.98 11.17 -0.10
CA GLY A 110 0.52 11.15 -0.26
C GLY A 110 -0.04 12.15 -1.28
N SER A 111 0.78 13.04 -1.85
CA SER A 111 0.36 13.98 -2.90
C SER A 111 0.68 13.43 -4.29
N VAL A 112 -0.22 13.63 -5.26
CA VAL A 112 0.02 13.23 -6.66
C VAL A 112 1.15 14.08 -7.23
N LEU A 113 2.21 13.43 -7.72
CA LEU A 113 3.28 14.09 -8.46
C LEU A 113 2.92 14.18 -9.94
N PHE A 114 2.72 13.03 -10.57
CA PHE A 114 2.39 12.92 -11.98
C PHE A 114 1.73 11.58 -12.27
N SER A 115 1.07 11.50 -13.43
CA SER A 115 0.51 10.26 -13.96
C SER A 115 1.14 9.96 -15.32
N VAL A 116 1.34 8.68 -15.61
CA VAL A 116 1.93 8.20 -16.85
C VAL A 116 1.22 6.94 -17.32
N VAL A 117 1.03 6.80 -18.63
CA VAL A 117 0.53 5.57 -19.23
C VAL A 117 1.72 4.66 -19.49
N LEU A 118 1.75 3.49 -18.84
CA LEU A 118 2.85 2.53 -18.96
C LEU A 118 2.77 1.75 -20.27
N PHE A 119 1.57 1.35 -20.66
CA PHE A 119 1.33 0.73 -21.95
C PHE A 119 -0.11 0.96 -22.40
N GLY A 120 -0.30 0.83 -23.72
CA GLY A 120 -1.62 0.87 -24.33
C GLY A 120 -2.23 2.26 -24.38
N ALA A 121 -3.56 2.32 -24.42
CA ALA A 121 -4.33 3.55 -24.50
C ALA A 121 -5.23 3.72 -23.27
N CYS A 122 -4.95 4.80 -22.56
CA CYS A 122 -5.75 5.48 -21.56
C CYS A 122 -5.86 6.94 -22.05
#